data_AF-A0A183TU88-F1
#
_entry.id   AF-A0A183TU88-F1
#
_cell.length_a   1.000
_cell.length_b   1.000
_cell.length_c   1.000
_cell.angle_alpha   90.00
_cell.angle_beta   90.00
_cell.angle_gamma   90.00
#
_symmetry.space_group_name_H-M   'P 1'
#
loop_
_entity.id
_entity.type
_entity.pdbx_description
1 polymer ?
#
loop_
_entity_poly.entity_id
_entity_poly.type
_entity_poly.pdbx_seq_one_letter_code
_entity_poly.pdbx_strand_id
1 'polypeptide(L)'
;LHKAVVDRPTAVNKTAFYQSCRLVQQWLREMQNAWMTHKAEQIQRYAERSEWKNIFAATKAVYEHPIKGATGLISADGRTLLTERTQILTRWVEHF
;
A
#
# COMPACT_ATOMS: atom_id res chain seq x y z
N LEU A 1 -43.75 10.89 17.82
CA LEU A 1 -43.08 9.75 17.15
C LEU A 1 -42.20 10.29 16.02
N HIS A 2 -40.99 10.77 16.34
CA HIS A 2 -40.02 11.24 15.34
C HIS A 2 -38.98 10.14 15.16
N LYS A 3 -39.23 9.21 14.23
CA LYS A 3 -38.35 8.07 13.98
C LYS A 3 -38.07 7.97 12.48
N ALA A 4 -36.79 8.17 12.16
CA ALA A 4 -36.11 7.75 10.95
C ALA A 4 -36.48 8.46 9.64
N VAL A 5 -36.09 9.73 9.50
CA VAL A 5 -35.53 10.17 8.22
C VAL A 5 -34.12 9.60 8.16
N VAL A 6 -34.02 8.34 7.74
CA VAL A 6 -32.78 7.84 7.16
C VAL A 6 -32.68 8.56 5.83
N ASP A 7 -31.75 9.50 5.73
CA ASP A 7 -31.45 10.25 4.51
C ASP A 7 -31.27 9.29 3.34
N ARG A 8 -32.35 9.11 2.56
CA ARG A 8 -32.32 8.39 1.31
C ARG A 8 -31.51 9.26 0.34
N PRO A 9 -30.39 8.80 -0.21
CA PRO A 9 -29.58 9.65 -1.08
C PRO A 9 -30.37 10.06 -2.31
N THR A 10 -30.68 11.35 -2.44
CA THR A 10 -31.22 11.94 -3.66
C THR A 10 -30.13 11.90 -4.76
N ALA A 11 -30.51 11.87 -6.04
CA ALA A 11 -29.56 11.80 -7.16
C ALA A 11 -28.46 12.90 -7.08
N VAL A 12 -28.81 14.08 -6.56
CA VAL A 12 -27.88 15.20 -6.31
C VAL A 12 -26.82 14.84 -5.26
N ASN A 13 -27.21 14.23 -4.14
CA ASN A 13 -26.30 13.83 -3.07
C ASN A 13 -25.35 12.72 -3.53
N LYS A 14 -25.83 11.80 -4.37
CA LYS A 14 -24.99 10.77 -5.00
C LYS A 14 -23.92 11.41 -5.89
N THR A 15 -24.31 12.35 -6.75
CA THR A 15 -23.35 13.07 -7.62
C THR A 15 -22.31 13.84 -6.79
N ALA A 16 -22.74 14.57 -5.76
CA ALA A 16 -21.83 15.32 -4.89
C ALA A 16 -20.81 14.41 -4.20
N PHE A 17 -21.24 13.24 -3.72
CA PHE A 17 -20.35 12.25 -3.11
C PHE A 17 -19.26 11.75 -4.08
N TYR A 18 -19.63 11.34 -5.31
CA TYR A 18 -18.65 10.88 -6.30
C TYR A 18 -17.67 11.97 -6.72
N GLN A 19 -18.11 13.22 -6.82
CA GLN A 19 -17.21 14.35 -7.10
C GLN A 19 -16.20 14.54 -5.96
N SER A 20 -16.65 14.47 -4.71
CA SER A 20 -15.76 14.51 -3.55
C SER A 20 -14.74 13.37 -3.55
N CYS A 21 -15.16 12.14 -3.87
CA CYS A 21 -14.24 11.00 -3.98
C CYS A 21 -13.19 11.23 -5.07
N ARG A 22 -13.60 11.75 -6.22
CA ARG A 22 -12.69 12.02 -7.35
C ARG A 22 -11.63 13.06 -6.98
N LEU A 23 -12.01 14.13 -6.26
CA LEU A 23 -11.10 15.15 -5.76
C LEU A 23 -10.04 14.55 -4.82
N VAL A 24 -10.47 13.74 -3.85
CA VAL A 24 -9.56 13.08 -2.91
C VAL A 24 -8.60 12.12 -3.63
N GLN A 25 -9.11 11.35 -4.61
CA GLN A 25 -8.28 10.45 -5.41
C GLN A 25 -7.26 11.20 -6.26
N GLN A 26 -7.66 12.32 -6.85
CA GLN A 26 -6.75 13.17 -7.62
C GLN A 26 -5.64 13.72 -6.73
N TRP A 27 -6.00 14.28 -5.57
CA TRP A 27 -5.03 14.84 -4.64
C TRP A 27 -4.04 13.78 -4.12
N LEU A 28 -4.55 12.58 -3.79
CA LEU A 28 -3.69 11.46 -3.39
C LEU A 28 -2.70 11.08 -4.50
N ARG A 29 -3.16 11.04 -5.75
CA ARG A 29 -2.30 10.73 -6.89
C ARG A 29 -1.25 11.82 -7.12
N GLU A 30 -1.61 13.08 -6.97
CA GLU A 30 -0.67 14.21 -7.07
C GLU A 30 0.41 14.13 -5.97
N MET A 31 0.02 13.85 -4.72
CA MET A 31 0.98 13.66 -3.63
C MET A 31 1.92 12.46 -3.88
N GLN A 32 1.37 11.33 -4.32
CA GLN A 32 2.17 10.14 -4.66
C GLN A 32 3.16 10.45 -5.79
N ASN A 33 2.70 11.11 -6.84
CA ASN A 33 3.54 11.52 -7.96
C ASN A 33 4.65 12.48 -7.50
N ALA A 34 4.33 13.50 -6.69
CA ALA A 34 5.30 14.44 -6.16
C ALA A 34 6.39 13.74 -5.31
N TRP A 35 5.98 12.79 -4.47
CA TRP A 35 6.92 11.96 -3.71
C TRP A 35 7.81 11.10 -4.62
N MET A 36 7.23 10.45 -5.64
CA MET A 36 7.99 9.65 -6.61
C MET A 36 8.99 10.49 -7.40
N THR A 37 8.58 11.67 -7.87
CA THR A 37 9.47 12.62 -8.56
C THR A 37 10.63 13.01 -7.67
N HIS A 38 10.38 13.38 -6.41
CA HIS A 38 11.44 13.73 -5.47
C HIS A 38 12.42 12.56 -5.23
N LYS A 39 11.91 11.33 -5.10
CA LYS A 39 12.76 10.14 -4.94
C LYS A 39 13.61 9.87 -6.18
N ALA A 40 13.06 10.04 -7.38
CA ALA A 40 13.79 9.90 -8.63
C ALA A 40 14.94 10.92 -8.73
N GLU A 41 14.68 12.18 -8.41
CA GLU A 41 15.71 13.24 -8.39
C GLU A 41 16.85 12.93 -7.40
N GLN A 42 16.51 12.40 -6.21
CA GLN A 42 17.51 12.00 -5.22
C GLN A 42 18.41 10.89 -5.76
N ILE A 43 17.82 9.84 -6.34
CA ILE A 43 18.57 8.72 -6.94
C ILE A 43 19.46 9.22 -8.08
N GLN A 44 18.93 10.10 -8.94
CA GLN A 44 19.71 10.70 -10.02
C GLN A 44 20.91 11.49 -9.51
N ARG A 45 20.74 12.33 -8.48
CA ARG A 45 21.85 13.10 -7.87
C ARG A 45 22.94 12.19 -7.32
N TYR A 46 22.57 11.05 -6.72
CA TYR A 46 23.56 10.07 -6.26
C TYR A 46 24.28 9.39 -7.42
N ALA A 47 23.58 9.13 -8.54
CA ALA A 47 24.18 8.59 -9.76
C ALA A 47 25.18 9.56 -10.39
N GLU A 48 24.83 10.85 -10.50
CA GLU A 48 25.72 11.90 -11.01
C GLU A 48 27.01 12.04 -10.20
N ARG A 49 26.96 11.72 -8.89
CA ARG A 49 28.12 11.73 -7.99
C ARG A 49 28.83 10.40 -7.87
N SER A 50 28.41 9.37 -8.62
CA SER A 50 28.93 8.00 -8.54
C SER A 50 28.86 7.40 -7.12
N GLU A 51 27.88 7.83 -6.32
CA GLU A 51 27.70 7.40 -4.92
C GLU A 51 26.91 6.09 -4.84
N TRP A 52 27.50 5.00 -5.32
CA TRP A 52 26.86 3.67 -5.42
C TRP A 52 26.16 3.18 -4.15
N LYS A 53 26.74 3.44 -2.97
CA LYS A 53 26.13 3.07 -1.67
C LYS A 53 24.81 3.80 -1.43
N ASN A 54 24.74 5.08 -1.80
CA ASN A 54 23.55 5.91 -1.58
C ASN A 54 22.46 5.62 -2.62
N ILE A 55 22.84 5.30 -3.87
CA ILE A 55 21.91 4.80 -4.90
C ILE A 55 21.24 3.50 -4.42
N PHE A 56 22.03 2.57 -3.88
CA PHE A 56 21.51 1.29 -3.37
C PHE A 56 20.57 1.52 -2.19
N ALA A 57 20.96 2.34 -1.21
CA ALA A 57 20.11 2.66 -0.05
C ALA A 57 18.81 3.38 -0.44
N ALA A 58 18.86 4.32 -1.39
CA ALA A 58 17.69 5.07 -1.84
C ALA A 58 16.72 4.20 -2.65
N THR A 59 17.24 3.36 -3.55
CA THR A 59 16.44 2.37 -4.29
C THR A 59 15.78 1.38 -3.34
N LYS A 60 16.54 0.88 -2.36
CA LYS A 60 16.04 0.03 -1.28
C LYS A 60 14.88 0.72 -0.56
N ALA A 61 14.99 1.99 -0.18
CA ALA A 61 13.90 2.72 0.48
C ALA A 61 12.64 2.98 -0.37
N VAL A 62 12.72 2.88 -1.71
CA VAL A 62 11.55 3.01 -2.61
C VAL A 62 10.81 1.70 -2.76
N TYR A 63 11.54 0.60 -2.94
CA TYR A 63 10.97 -0.72 -3.20
C TYR A 63 10.77 -1.55 -1.92
N GLU A 64 11.57 -1.31 -0.89
CA GLU A 64 11.31 -1.79 0.47
C GLU A 64 10.28 -0.90 1.12
N HIS A 65 9.06 -1.15 0.68
CA HIS A 65 7.90 -0.93 1.50
C HIS A 65 8.19 -1.47 2.93
N PRO A 66 7.80 -0.77 4.00
CA PRO A 66 7.83 -1.32 5.35
C PRO A 66 6.76 -2.41 5.47
N ILE A 67 6.95 -3.53 4.76
CA ILE A 67 6.18 -4.76 4.93
C ILE A 67 6.76 -5.40 6.18
N LYS A 68 6.52 -4.78 7.32
CA LYS A 68 6.41 -5.46 8.61
C LYS A 68 4.96 -5.91 8.79
N GLY A 69 4.40 -6.54 7.76
CA GLY A 69 3.52 -7.67 7.98
C GLY A 69 4.40 -8.86 7.68
N ALA A 70 4.75 -9.66 8.68
CA ALA A 70 5.18 -11.02 8.38
C ALA A 70 4.17 -11.58 7.39
N THR A 71 4.61 -11.96 6.19
CA THR A 71 3.75 -12.57 5.18
C THR A 71 3.30 -13.90 5.75
N GLY A 72 2.26 -13.83 6.57
CA GLY A 72 1.75 -14.96 7.29
C GLY A 72 1.09 -15.85 6.27
N LEU A 73 1.56 -17.09 6.21
CA LEU A 73 1.07 -18.06 5.25
C LEU A 73 -0.24 -18.62 5.81
N ILE A 74 -1.36 -18.56 5.08
CA ILE A 74 -2.64 -19.10 5.58
C ILE A 74 -2.54 -20.64 5.60
N SER A 75 -2.80 -21.29 6.72
CA SER A 75 -2.83 -22.76 6.88
C SER A 75 -3.72 -23.47 5.85
N ALA A 76 -3.52 -24.78 5.65
CA ALA A 76 -4.29 -25.59 4.69
C ALA A 76 -5.82 -25.60 4.98
N ASP A 77 -6.21 -25.41 6.24
CA ASP A 77 -7.60 -25.27 6.68
C ASP A 77 -8.20 -23.87 6.44
N GLY A 78 -7.40 -22.92 5.96
CA GLY A 78 -7.82 -21.56 5.61
C GLY A 78 -8.05 -20.62 6.80
N ARG A 79 -7.87 -21.08 8.04
CA ARG A 79 -8.32 -20.35 9.25
C ARG A 79 -7.20 -19.72 10.07
N THR A 80 -5.98 -20.24 9.94
CA THR A 80 -4.85 -19.83 10.78
C THR A 80 -3.77 -19.15 9.96
N LEU A 81 -3.29 -17.99 10.42
CA LEU A 81 -2.15 -17.30 9.81
C LEU A 81 -0.84 -17.82 10.44
N LEU A 82 -0.04 -18.54 9.65
CA LEU A 82 1.26 -19.06 10.09
C LEU A 82 2.28 -17.93 10.05
N THR A 83 2.67 -17.42 11.21
CA THR A 83 3.66 -16.34 11.37
C THR A 83 5.02 -16.86 11.81
N GLU A 84 5.08 -18.09 12.31
CA GLU A 84 6.30 -18.76 12.74
C GLU A 84 6.98 -19.47 11.56
N ARG A 85 8.29 -19.21 11.40
CA ARG A 85 9.11 -19.77 10.31
C ARG A 85 9.07 -21.30 10.24
N THR A 86 9.03 -21.97 11.39
CA THR A 86 8.94 -23.45 11.50
C THR A 86 7.63 -23.97 10.92
N GLN A 87 6.50 -23.36 11.27
CA GLN A 87 5.18 -23.74 10.77
C GLN A 87 5.05 -23.50 9.26
N ILE A 88 5.64 -22.42 8.75
CA ILE A 88 5.71 -22.14 7.31
C ILE A 88 6.49 -23.25 6.59
N LEU A 89 7.65 -23.64 7.10
CA LEU A 89 8.49 -24.69 6.49
C LEU A 89 7.80 -26.05 6.46
N THR A 90 7.12 -26.45 7.53
CA THR A 90 6.36 -27.71 7.56
C THR A 90 5.28 -27.74 6.48
N ARG A 91 4.55 -26.65 6.29
CA ARG A 91 3.51 -26.61 5.24
C ARG A 91 4.08 -26.69 3.82
N TRP A 92 5.28 -26.16 3.58
CA TRP A 92 5.94 -26.32 2.27
C TRP A 92 6.28 -27.79 1.98
N VAL A 93 6.62 -28.58 3.01
CA VAL A 93 6.90 -30.02 2.88
C VAL A 93 5.63 -30.84 2.61
N GLU A 94 4.45 -30.39 3.02
CA GLU A 94 3.19 -31.08 2.69
C GLU A 94 2.77 -30.89 1.22
N HIS A 95 3.27 -29.85 0.55
CA HIS A 95 2.89 -29.49 -0.82
C HIS A 95 3.88 -29.94 -1.90
N PHE A 96 5.10 -30.34 -1.54
CA PHE A 96 6.15 -30.82 -2.44
C PHE A 96 6.55 -32.26 -2.11
#